data_AF-K1RCF0-F1
#
_entry.id   AF-K1RCF0-F1
#
_cell.length_a   1.000
_cell.length_b   1.000
_cell.length_c   1.000
_cell.angle_alpha   90.00
_cell.angle_beta   90.00
_cell.angle_gamma   90.00
#
_symmetry.space_group_name_H-M   'P 1'
#
loop_
_entity.id
_entity.type
_entity.pdbx_description
1 polymer ?
#
loop_
_entity_poly.entity_id
_entity_poly.type
_entity_poly.pdbx_seq_one_letter_code
_entity_poly.pdbx_strand_id
1 'polypeptide(L)'
;MNRISMGAQTFCNERLRFLHRRHNAGEVEKAVTRLRNIGIRNISIDLMFGFPEESLSQWMSDIRHAIQLDVEHISAYSLMYEEGTPLYHMLKQGKISEIDEENSRKMYETLIDQLTGAGYEHYEISNFARPGFRSRHNSSYWHEVPYIGIGAAAHSYNRKQRSWNIENIQTYIRSIGDGILPSESEQL
;
A
#
# COMPACT_ATOMS: atom_id res chain seq x y z
N MET A 1 13.77 13.27 -7.31
CA MET A 1 12.79 12.50 -6.51
C MET A 1 12.37 13.38 -5.35
N ASN A 2 11.08 13.70 -5.19
CA ASN A 2 10.58 14.65 -4.18
C ASN A 2 9.58 14.04 -3.19
N ARG A 3 9.28 12.73 -3.30
CA ARG A 3 8.40 11.96 -2.41
C ARG A 3 8.95 10.54 -2.25
N ILE A 4 8.82 9.96 -1.07
CA ILE A 4 9.14 8.55 -0.81
C ILE A 4 7.95 7.89 -0.11
N SER A 5 7.54 6.72 -0.62
CA SER A 5 6.53 5.86 0.03
C SER A 5 7.23 4.64 0.63
N MET A 6 6.92 4.32 1.87
CA MET A 6 7.50 3.21 2.60
C MET A 6 6.42 2.24 3.05
N GLY A 7 6.62 0.96 2.80
CA GLY A 7 5.77 -0.06 3.37
C GLY A 7 6.08 -0.26 4.85
N ALA A 8 5.28 0.32 5.75
CA ALA A 8 5.38 0.07 7.19
C ALA A 8 4.61 -1.18 7.61
N GLN A 9 3.42 -1.38 7.02
CA GLN A 9 2.40 -2.39 7.29
C GLN A 9 1.81 -2.32 8.70
N THR A 10 2.63 -2.47 9.73
CA THR A 10 2.21 -2.52 11.13
C THR A 10 3.43 -2.27 12.00
N PHE A 11 3.24 -1.71 13.19
CA PHE A 11 4.31 -1.54 14.17
C PHE A 11 4.40 -2.74 15.13
N CYS A 12 3.66 -3.81 14.84
CA CYS A 12 3.77 -5.10 15.51
C CYS A 12 4.78 -6.02 14.80
N ASN A 13 5.94 -6.27 15.43
CA ASN A 13 6.99 -7.12 14.86
C ASN A 13 6.56 -8.58 14.62
N GLU A 14 5.58 -9.08 15.38
CA GLU A 14 5.02 -10.42 15.16
C GLU A 14 4.22 -10.48 13.86
N ARG A 15 3.41 -9.45 13.56
CA ARG A 15 2.67 -9.34 12.31
C ARG A 15 3.56 -9.07 11.11
N LEU A 16 4.65 -8.31 11.30
CA LEU A 16 5.67 -8.16 10.25
C LEU A 16 6.30 -9.51 9.88
N ARG A 17 6.60 -10.35 10.88
CA ARG A 17 7.09 -11.72 10.64
C ARG A 17 6.03 -12.61 9.97
N PHE A 18 4.77 -12.50 10.38
CA PHE A 18 3.65 -13.17 9.74
C PHE A 18 3.51 -12.80 8.25
N LEU A 19 3.73 -11.53 7.90
CA LEU A 19 3.77 -11.05 6.51
C LEU A 19 5.10 -11.35 5.79
N HIS A 20 6.03 -12.07 6.42
CA HIS A 20 7.38 -12.31 5.91
C HIS A 20 8.14 -11.02 5.52
N ARG A 21 7.88 -9.91 6.22
CA ARG A 21 8.62 -8.65 6.03
C ARG A 21 10.04 -8.79 6.59
N ARG A 22 11.00 -8.21 5.86
CA ARG A 22 12.42 -8.23 6.22
C ARG A 22 12.80 -7.13 7.22
N HIS A 23 11.90 -6.17 7.44
CA HIS A 23 12.10 -5.07 8.38
C HIS A 23 11.30 -5.26 9.68
N ASN A 24 11.65 -4.47 10.69
CA ASN A 24 10.91 -4.31 11.93
C ASN A 24 10.37 -2.88 12.11
N ALA A 25 9.50 -2.66 13.10
CA ALA A 25 8.88 -1.36 13.37
C ALA A 25 9.91 -0.23 13.55
N GLY A 26 10.98 -0.47 14.33
CA GLY A 26 12.00 0.53 14.59
C GLY A 26 12.87 0.88 13.37
N GLU A 27 12.89 0.04 12.34
CA GLU A 27 13.56 0.38 11.07
C GLU A 27 12.75 1.39 10.25
N VAL A 28 11.42 1.36 10.34
CA VAL A 28 10.54 2.36 9.72
C VAL A 28 10.80 3.73 10.34
N GLU A 29 10.84 3.82 11.68
CA GLU A 29 11.14 5.06 12.41
C GLU A 29 12.52 5.64 12.01
N LYS A 30 13.54 4.77 11.95
CA LYS A 30 14.89 5.15 11.51
C LYS A 30 14.91 5.62 10.07
N ALA A 31 14.14 4.98 9.19
CA ALA A 31 14.03 5.38 7.79
C ALA A 31 13.41 6.78 7.67
N VAL A 32 12.26 7.04 8.32
CA VAL A 32 11.62 8.37 8.36
C VAL A 32 12.62 9.44 8.84
N THR A 33 13.31 9.16 9.95
CA THR A 33 14.31 10.09 10.51
C THR A 33 15.45 10.38 9.53
N ARG A 34 15.98 9.35 8.87
CA ARG A 34 17.05 9.51 7.87
C ARG A 34 16.58 10.35 6.69
N LEU A 35 15.38 10.10 6.18
CA LEU A 35 14.80 10.87 5.07
C LEU A 35 14.66 12.35 5.43
N ARG A 36 14.16 12.65 6.64
CA ARG A 36 14.05 14.02 7.13
C ARG A 36 15.41 14.71 7.26
N ASN A 37 16.42 14.00 7.78
CA ASN A 37 17.77 14.54 7.96
C ASN A 37 18.45 14.92 6.63
N ILE A 38 18.09 14.26 5.52
CA ILE A 38 18.59 14.61 4.17
C ILE A 38 17.66 15.59 3.41
N GLY A 39 16.65 16.15 4.10
CA GLY A 39 15.76 17.17 3.55
C GLY A 39 14.52 16.64 2.80
N ILE A 40 14.25 15.34 2.82
CA ILE A 40 13.03 14.77 2.24
C ILE A 40 11.89 14.90 3.24
N ARG A 41 10.87 15.68 2.88
CA ARG A 41 9.72 16.00 3.73
C ARG A 41 8.36 15.61 3.13
N ASN A 42 8.34 14.85 2.04
CA ASN A 42 7.09 14.29 1.53
C ASN A 42 7.21 12.78 1.65
N ILE A 43 6.89 12.30 2.85
CA ILE A 43 7.05 10.92 3.25
C ILE A 43 5.65 10.31 3.37
N SER A 44 5.49 9.13 2.78
CA SER A 44 4.30 8.32 2.90
C SER A 44 4.64 7.01 3.58
N ILE A 45 3.72 6.51 4.41
CA ILE A 45 3.77 5.13 4.90
C ILE A 45 2.49 4.39 4.51
N ASP A 46 2.63 3.09 4.25
CA ASP A 46 1.50 2.22 3.95
C ASP A 46 1.28 1.28 5.13
N LEU A 47 0.10 1.34 5.74
CA LEU A 47 -0.38 0.49 6.83
C LEU A 47 -1.30 -0.61 6.27
N MET A 48 -1.39 -1.70 7.03
CA MET A 48 -2.34 -2.78 6.83
C MET A 48 -3.09 -3.01 8.14
N PHE A 49 -4.36 -3.39 8.05
CA PHE A 49 -5.19 -3.77 9.21
C PHE A 49 -6.06 -4.98 8.85
N GLY A 50 -6.76 -5.54 9.83
CA GLY A 50 -7.60 -6.73 9.62
C GLY A 50 -6.79 -8.03 9.60
N PHE A 51 -5.66 -8.07 10.31
CA PHE A 51 -4.92 -9.31 10.50
C PHE A 51 -5.74 -10.35 11.28
N PRO A 52 -5.45 -11.66 11.12
CA PRO A 52 -6.04 -12.68 11.98
C PRO A 52 -5.84 -12.31 13.46
N GLU A 53 -6.92 -12.39 14.23
CA GLU A 53 -6.95 -12.11 15.67
C GLU A 53 -6.53 -10.67 16.06
N GLU A 54 -6.48 -9.73 15.11
CA GLU A 54 -6.21 -8.34 15.43
C GLU A 54 -7.37 -7.71 16.19
N SER A 55 -7.05 -7.19 17.38
CA SER A 55 -7.99 -6.41 18.17
C SER A 55 -7.98 -4.94 17.76
N LEU A 56 -9.10 -4.26 18.00
CA LEU A 56 -9.23 -2.83 17.76
C LEU A 56 -8.19 -2.01 18.53
N SER A 57 -7.84 -2.42 19.76
CA SER A 57 -6.85 -1.73 20.59
C SER A 57 -5.43 -1.81 20.01
N GLN A 58 -5.07 -2.93 19.39
CA GLN A 58 -3.80 -3.08 18.68
C GLN A 58 -3.78 -2.22 17.42
N TRP A 59 -4.87 -2.19 16.66
CA TRP A 59 -4.97 -1.32 15.49
C TRP A 59 -4.88 0.17 15.85
N MET A 60 -5.57 0.60 16.91
CA MET A 60 -5.44 1.95 17.46
C MET A 60 -4.00 2.27 17.89
N SER A 61 -3.24 1.27 18.34
CA SER A 61 -1.82 1.46 18.66
C SER A 61 -0.98 1.72 17.42
N ASP A 62 -1.22 1.01 16.33
CA ASP A 62 -0.55 1.23 15.05
C ASP A 62 -0.87 2.62 14.47
N ILE A 63 -2.14 3.04 14.54
CA ILE A 63 -2.55 4.38 14.10
C ILE A 63 -1.86 5.47 14.93
N ARG A 64 -1.85 5.34 16.27
CA ARG A 64 -1.15 6.30 17.14
C ARG A 64 0.34 6.40 16.80
N HIS A 65 0.99 5.27 16.55
CA HIS A 65 2.39 5.24 16.17
C HIS A 65 2.61 5.93 14.81
N ALA A 66 1.77 5.65 13.82
CA ALA A 66 1.81 6.32 12.52
C ALA A 66 1.65 7.85 12.63
N ILE A 67 0.72 8.32 13.47
CA ILE A 67 0.54 9.75 13.75
C ILE A 67 1.80 10.34 14.41
N GLN A 68 2.43 9.63 15.34
CA GLN A 68 3.66 10.08 16.03
C GLN A 68 4.87 10.21 15.10
N LEU A 69 4.92 9.42 14.01
CA LEU A 69 5.94 9.61 12.97
C LEU A 69 5.77 10.95 12.24
N ASP A 70 4.57 11.52 12.30
CA ASP A 70 4.18 12.81 11.70
C ASP A 70 4.45 12.89 10.19
N VAL A 71 4.28 11.77 9.48
CA VAL A 71 4.49 11.71 8.03
C VAL A 71 3.39 12.48 7.28
N GLU A 72 3.67 12.89 6.06
CA GLU A 72 2.75 13.77 5.34
C GLU A 72 1.60 13.01 4.68
N HIS A 73 1.73 11.69 4.54
CA HIS A 73 0.75 10.84 3.89
C HIS A 73 0.71 9.44 4.52
N ILE A 74 -0.49 8.88 4.67
CA ILE A 74 -0.72 7.52 5.17
C ILE A 74 -1.68 6.84 4.22
N SER A 75 -1.27 5.69 3.68
CA SER A 75 -2.17 4.76 2.99
C SER A 75 -2.50 3.63 3.96
N ALA A 76 -3.73 3.12 3.95
CA ALA A 76 -4.15 2.02 4.81
C ALA A 76 -5.06 1.05 4.06
N TYR A 77 -4.73 -0.24 4.14
CA TYR A 77 -5.41 -1.30 3.40
C TYR A 77 -5.87 -2.41 4.34
N SER A 78 -7.06 -2.95 4.12
CA SER A 78 -7.44 -4.22 4.75
C SER A 78 -6.55 -5.32 4.18
N LEU A 79 -6.10 -6.24 5.02
CA LEU A 79 -5.42 -7.44 4.58
C LEU A 79 -6.35 -8.25 3.66
N MET A 80 -5.88 -8.59 2.47
CA MET A 80 -6.58 -9.41 1.50
C MET A 80 -5.82 -10.72 1.29
N TYR A 81 -6.58 -11.80 1.09
CA TYR A 81 -6.05 -13.16 0.88
C TYR A 81 -6.13 -13.52 -0.60
N GLU A 82 -5.13 -13.09 -1.36
CA GLU A 82 -5.07 -13.30 -2.81
C GLU A 82 -4.74 -14.75 -3.17
N GLU A 83 -5.43 -15.29 -4.17
CA GLU A 83 -5.20 -16.67 -4.65
C GLU A 83 -3.75 -16.88 -5.09
N GLY A 84 -3.19 -18.06 -4.76
CA GLY A 84 -1.80 -18.39 -5.05
C GLY A 84 -0.78 -17.80 -4.06
N THR A 85 -1.20 -17.02 -3.06
CA THR A 85 -0.29 -16.52 -2.02
C THR A 85 -0.16 -17.49 -0.84
N PRO A 86 0.97 -17.46 -0.09
CA PRO A 86 1.13 -18.27 1.12
C PRO A 86 0.01 -18.06 2.16
N LEU A 87 -0.46 -16.82 2.31
CA LEU A 87 -1.54 -16.49 3.24
C LEU A 87 -2.87 -17.13 2.82
N TYR A 88 -3.21 -17.10 1.53
CA TYR A 88 -4.39 -17.78 1.01
C TYR A 88 -4.33 -19.30 1.24
N HIS A 89 -3.17 -19.92 1.06
CA HIS A 89 -2.99 -21.34 1.37
C HIS A 89 -3.18 -21.65 2.87
N MET A 90 -2.70 -20.78 3.76
CA MET A 90 -2.91 -20.93 5.21
C MET A 90 -4.40 -20.79 5.57
N LEU A 91 -5.10 -19.85 4.95
CA LEU A 91 -6.54 -19.64 5.11
C LEU A 91 -7.33 -20.88 4.66
N LYS A 92 -7.04 -21.41 3.46
CA LYS A 92 -7.68 -22.64 2.94
C LYS A 92 -7.42 -23.87 3.82
N GLN A 93 -6.30 -23.90 4.54
CA GLN A 93 -5.97 -24.97 5.49
C GLN A 93 -6.60 -24.77 6.88
N GLY A 94 -7.33 -23.68 7.11
CA GLY A 94 -7.90 -23.34 8.42
C GLY A 94 -6.86 -22.99 9.49
N LYS A 95 -5.63 -22.65 9.10
CA LYS A 95 -4.56 -22.25 10.03
C LYS A 95 -4.70 -20.81 10.50
N ILE A 96 -5.42 -20.00 9.74
CA ILE A 96 -5.78 -18.62 10.05
C ILE A 96 -7.23 -18.41 9.64
N SER A 97 -7.86 -17.38 10.20
CA SER A 97 -9.19 -16.91 9.82
C SER A 97 -9.12 -15.46 9.38
N GLU A 98 -10.04 -15.10 8.49
CA GLU A 98 -10.30 -13.69 8.18
C GLU A 98 -10.90 -13.01 9.40
N ILE A 99 -10.69 -11.71 9.50
CA ILE A 99 -11.43 -10.89 10.45
C ILE A 99 -12.89 -10.82 10.01
N ASP A 100 -13.82 -10.82 10.95
CA ASP A 100 -15.22 -10.62 10.61
C ASP A 100 -15.47 -9.20 10.10
N GLU A 101 -16.50 -9.07 9.25
CA GLU A 101 -16.85 -7.83 8.56
C GLU A 101 -17.12 -6.67 9.53
N GLU A 102 -17.78 -6.94 10.65
CA GLU A 102 -18.13 -5.93 11.64
C GLU A 102 -16.90 -5.38 12.36
N ASN A 103 -15.93 -6.23 12.70
CA ASN A 103 -14.66 -5.76 13.25
C ASN A 103 -13.81 -5.03 12.20
N SER A 104 -13.78 -5.48 10.95
CA SER A 104 -13.11 -4.77 9.85
C SER A 104 -13.70 -3.36 9.65
N ARG A 105 -15.03 -3.25 9.65
CA ARG A 105 -15.75 -1.97 9.58
C ARG A 105 -15.36 -1.03 10.73
N LYS A 106 -15.36 -1.53 11.97
CA LYS A 106 -14.94 -0.74 13.14
C LYS A 106 -13.48 -0.27 13.05
N MET A 107 -12.59 -1.11 12.54
CA MET A 107 -11.19 -0.73 12.34
C MET A 107 -11.05 0.39 11.31
N TYR A 108 -11.80 0.32 10.21
CA TYR A 108 -11.81 1.36 9.19
C TYR A 108 -12.41 2.68 9.68
N GLU A 109 -13.53 2.63 10.42
CA GLU A 109 -14.12 3.83 11.05
C GLU A 109 -13.15 4.47 12.05
N THR A 110 -12.51 3.65 12.88
CA THR A 110 -11.50 4.11 13.84
C THR A 110 -10.30 4.75 13.14
N LEU A 111 -9.86 4.20 12.01
CA LEU A 111 -8.81 4.78 11.19
C LEU A 111 -9.19 6.19 10.71
N ILE A 112 -10.40 6.33 10.16
CA ILE A 112 -10.91 7.63 9.67
C ILE A 112 -10.95 8.63 10.83
N ASP A 113 -11.58 8.28 11.95
CA ASP A 113 -11.75 9.17 13.09
C ASP A 113 -10.41 9.63 13.68
N GLN A 114 -9.47 8.69 13.87
CA GLN A 114 -8.17 9.00 14.47
C GLN A 114 -7.29 9.83 13.53
N LEU A 115 -7.22 9.52 12.24
CA LEU A 115 -6.39 10.27 11.29
C LEU A 115 -6.98 11.65 10.98
N THR A 116 -8.30 11.75 10.82
CA THR A 116 -8.95 13.05 10.60
C THR A 116 -8.85 13.93 11.84
N GLY A 117 -9.05 13.38 13.03
CA GLY A 117 -8.82 14.07 14.30
C GLY A 117 -7.36 14.52 14.49
N ALA A 118 -6.41 13.81 13.89
CA ALA A 118 -4.99 14.20 13.87
C ALA A 118 -4.64 15.22 12.78
N GLY A 119 -5.59 15.63 11.94
CA GLY A 119 -5.41 16.65 10.89
C GLY A 119 -4.95 16.10 9.53
N TYR A 120 -5.26 14.84 9.22
CA TYR A 120 -5.16 14.30 7.87
C TYR A 120 -6.52 14.39 7.15
N GLU A 121 -6.49 14.65 5.85
CA GLU A 121 -7.66 14.61 4.98
C GLU A 121 -7.83 13.19 4.42
N HIS A 122 -8.97 12.56 4.70
CA HIS A 122 -9.39 11.34 3.99
C HIS A 122 -9.89 11.74 2.60
N TYR A 123 -9.04 11.62 1.58
CA TYR A 123 -9.32 12.20 0.27
C TYR A 123 -9.75 11.18 -0.79
N GLU A 124 -9.56 9.89 -0.51
CA GLU A 124 -10.09 8.75 -1.24
C GLU A 124 -10.05 7.49 -0.34
N ILE A 125 -10.49 6.33 -0.83
CA ILE A 125 -10.79 5.13 -0.02
C ILE A 125 -9.67 4.74 0.97
N SER A 126 -8.44 4.61 0.52
CA SER A 126 -7.34 4.07 1.32
C SER A 126 -6.34 5.13 1.81
N ASN A 127 -6.46 6.38 1.38
CA ASN A 127 -5.40 7.37 1.52
C ASN A 127 -5.83 8.61 2.31
N PHE A 128 -4.90 9.00 3.19
CA PHE A 128 -5.00 10.12 4.10
C PHE A 128 -3.77 11.00 3.91
N ALA A 129 -3.95 12.31 3.84
CA ALA A 129 -2.83 13.22 3.63
C ALA A 129 -2.96 14.50 4.44
N ARG A 130 -1.84 15.07 4.86
CA ARG A 130 -1.82 16.46 5.30
C ARG A 130 -2.29 17.37 4.16
N PRO A 131 -2.91 18.53 4.44
CA PRO A 131 -3.28 19.49 3.41
C PRO A 131 -2.09 19.81 2.50
N GLY A 132 -2.29 19.71 1.19
CA GLY A 132 -1.24 19.91 0.17
C GLY A 132 -0.38 18.67 -0.16
N PHE A 133 -0.56 17.54 0.52
CA PHE A 133 0.24 16.31 0.33
C PHE A 133 -0.53 15.15 -0.30
N ARG A 134 -1.74 15.38 -0.84
CA ARG A 134 -2.49 14.35 -1.58
C ARG A 134 -1.63 13.78 -2.71
N SER A 135 -1.61 12.46 -2.85
CA SER A 135 -0.84 11.80 -3.91
C SER A 135 -1.49 12.03 -5.27
N ARG A 136 -0.81 12.76 -6.16
CA ARG A 136 -1.26 12.95 -7.56
C ARG A 136 -1.47 11.61 -8.27
N HIS A 137 -0.58 10.64 -8.03
CA HIS A 137 -0.68 9.31 -8.63
C HIS A 137 -1.94 8.57 -8.16
N ASN A 138 -2.23 8.57 -6.85
CA ASN A 138 -3.40 7.88 -6.32
C ASN A 138 -4.68 8.59 -6.79
N SER A 139 -4.68 9.92 -6.85
CA SER A 139 -5.79 10.69 -7.42
C SER A 139 -5.99 10.42 -8.91
N SER A 140 -4.94 10.14 -9.68
CA SER A 140 -5.05 9.91 -11.14
C SER A 140 -5.96 8.74 -11.51
N TYR A 141 -6.05 7.70 -10.67
CA TYR A 141 -6.96 6.57 -10.88
C TYR A 141 -8.42 7.02 -10.95
N TRP A 142 -8.82 7.94 -10.08
CA TRP A 142 -10.18 8.47 -10.00
C TRP A 142 -10.51 9.48 -11.11
N HIS A 143 -9.50 10.05 -11.77
CA HIS A 143 -9.65 11.08 -12.80
C HIS A 143 -9.39 10.55 -14.21
N GLU A 144 -9.28 9.22 -14.39
CA GLU A 144 -9.04 8.57 -15.69
C GLU A 144 -7.90 9.24 -16.48
N VAL A 145 -6.82 9.56 -15.77
CA VAL A 145 -5.63 10.17 -16.37
C VAL A 145 -4.88 9.09 -17.15
N PRO A 146 -4.64 9.25 -18.46
CA PRO A 146 -3.83 8.32 -19.22
C PRO A 146 -2.41 8.18 -18.66
N TYR A 147 -1.85 6.97 -18.72
CA TYR A 147 -0.49 6.69 -18.29
C TYR A 147 0.14 5.57 -19.12
N ILE A 148 1.47 5.55 -19.13
CA ILE A 148 2.28 4.52 -19.77
C ILE A 148 3.05 3.77 -18.68
N GLY A 149 2.87 2.45 -18.64
CA GLY A 149 3.65 1.54 -17.82
C GLY A 149 4.88 1.04 -18.56
N ILE A 150 6.03 1.13 -17.90
CA ILE A 150 7.31 0.66 -18.42
C ILE A 150 7.86 -0.38 -17.45
N GLY A 151 8.33 -1.52 -17.98
CA GLY A 151 8.78 -2.67 -17.21
C GLY A 151 7.86 -3.88 -17.34
N ALA A 152 8.35 -5.04 -16.89
CA ALA A 152 7.55 -6.26 -16.81
C ALA A 152 6.30 -6.04 -15.94
N ALA A 153 5.18 -6.67 -16.31
CA ALA A 153 3.86 -6.51 -15.69
C ALA A 153 3.30 -5.07 -15.66
N ALA A 154 3.97 -4.08 -16.26
CA ALA A 154 3.51 -2.70 -16.19
C ALA A 154 2.27 -2.49 -17.06
N HIS A 155 1.26 -1.80 -16.51
CA HIS A 155 0.03 -1.47 -17.20
C HIS A 155 0.10 -0.07 -17.84
N SER A 156 -0.56 0.10 -18.98
CA SER A 156 -0.79 1.37 -19.63
C SER A 156 -2.28 1.57 -19.90
N TYR A 157 -2.73 2.83 -19.89
CA TYR A 157 -4.12 3.21 -20.11
C TYR A 157 -4.19 4.48 -20.94
N ASN A 158 -5.01 4.48 -22.00
CA ASN A 158 -5.16 5.61 -22.91
C ASN A 158 -6.63 6.06 -23.11
N ARG A 159 -7.53 5.70 -22.19
CA ARG A 159 -8.99 5.89 -22.24
C ARG A 159 -9.77 5.02 -23.22
N LYS A 160 -9.13 4.47 -24.24
CA LYS A 160 -9.77 3.54 -25.19
C LYS A 160 -9.40 2.09 -24.92
N GLN A 161 -8.20 1.90 -24.39
CA GLN A 161 -7.57 0.60 -24.24
C GLN A 161 -6.78 0.55 -22.94
N ARG A 162 -6.77 -0.63 -22.33
CA ARG A 162 -5.78 -1.02 -21.32
C ARG A 162 -4.83 -2.02 -21.95
N SER A 163 -3.55 -1.92 -21.60
CA SER A 163 -2.53 -2.87 -22.02
C SER A 163 -1.60 -3.17 -20.88
N TRP A 164 -0.99 -4.35 -20.90
CA TRP A 164 -0.03 -4.79 -19.88
C TRP A 164 1.11 -5.55 -20.52
N ASN A 165 2.32 -5.24 -20.08
CA ASN A 165 3.51 -5.97 -20.49
C ASN A 165 3.51 -7.36 -19.83
N ILE A 166 4.13 -8.34 -20.48
CA ILE A 166 4.29 -9.68 -19.91
C ILE A 166 4.93 -9.62 -18.51
N GLU A 167 4.44 -10.45 -17.60
CA GLU A 167 4.90 -10.49 -16.20
C GLU A 167 6.29 -11.13 -16.04
N ASN A 168 6.63 -12.10 -16.91
CA ASN A 168 7.89 -12.81 -16.80
C ASN A 168 9.06 -11.88 -17.15
N ILE A 169 9.85 -11.53 -16.14
CA ILE A 169 10.97 -10.59 -16.25
C ILE A 169 11.99 -11.03 -17.31
N GLN A 170 12.31 -12.33 -17.40
CA GLN A 170 13.30 -12.82 -18.36
C GLN A 170 12.80 -12.71 -19.80
N THR A 171 11.53 -13.07 -20.03
CA THR A 171 10.89 -12.91 -21.34
C THR A 171 10.79 -11.44 -21.71
N TYR A 172 10.36 -10.58 -20.78
CA TYR A 172 10.29 -9.13 -20.99
C TYR A 172 11.64 -8.55 -21.42
N ILE A 173 12.72 -8.84 -20.68
CA ILE A 173 14.08 -8.35 -20.98
C ILE A 173 14.53 -8.81 -22.37
N ARG A 174 14.30 -10.09 -22.71
CA ARG A 174 14.69 -10.64 -24.02
C ARG A 174 13.95 -9.94 -25.15
N SER A 175 12.62 -9.89 -25.10
CA SER A 175 11.81 -9.27 -26.15
C SER A 175 12.16 -7.80 -26.37
N ILE A 176 12.34 -7.04 -25.29
CA ILE A 176 12.77 -5.64 -25.38
C ILE A 176 14.17 -5.52 -26.00
N GLY A 177 15.09 -6.43 -25.66
CA GLY A 177 16.41 -6.52 -26.28
C GLY A 177 16.35 -6.75 -27.80
N ASP A 178 15.32 -7.44 -28.27
CA ASP A 178 15.04 -7.68 -29.70
C ASP A 178 14.21 -6.54 -30.34
N GLY A 179 13.91 -5.46 -29.60
CA GLY A 179 13.11 -4.32 -30.07
C GLY A 179 11.60 -4.58 -30.13
N ILE A 180 11.13 -5.66 -29.50
CA ILE A 180 9.72 -6.07 -29.45
C ILE A 180 9.15 -5.67 -28.08
N LEU A 181 7.99 -5.01 -28.06
CA LEU A 181 7.23 -4.78 -26.82
C LEU A 181 6.27 -5.96 -26.59
N PRO A 182 6.56 -6.87 -25.63
CA PRO A 182 5.67 -7.98 -25.33
C PRO A 182 4.51 -7.50 -24.45
N SER A 183 3.36 -7.21 -25.04
CA SER A 183 2.18 -6.73 -24.33
C SER A 183 0.88 -7.33 -24.85
N GLU A 184 -0.09 -7.49 -23.95
CA GLU A 184 -1.49 -7.78 -24.26
C GLU A 184 -2.35 -6.54 -24.05
N SER A 185 -3.58 -6.57 -24.56
CA SER A 185 -4.50 -5.43 -24.41
C SER A 185 -5.97 -5.78 -24.56
N GLU A 186 -6.82 -4.98 -23.93
CA GLU A 186 -8.28 -5.00 -24.05
C GLU A 186 -8.84 -3.62 -24.41
N GLN A 187 -9.92 -3.59 -25.20
CA GLN A 187 -10.69 -2.37 -25.46
C GLN A 187 -11.70 -2.14 -24.33
N LEU A 188 -11.95 -0.87 -24.01
CA LEU A 188 -12.88 -0.45 -22.96
C LEU A 188 -14.26 -0.07 -23.51
#